data_AF-A0A9W3KLF6-F1
#
_entry.id   AF-A0A9W3KLF6-F1
#
_cell.length_a   1.000
_cell.length_b   1.000
_cell.length_c   1.000
_cell.angle_alpha   90.00
_cell.angle_beta   90.00
_cell.angle_gamma   90.00
#
_symmetry.space_group_name_H-M   'P 1'
#
loop_
_entity.id
_entity.type
_entity.pdbx_description
1 polymer ?
#
loop_
_entity_poly.entity_id
_entity_poly.type
_entity_poly.pdbx_seq_one_letter_code
_entity_poly.pdbx_strand_id
1 'polypeptide(L)'
;MHHQLAPNVLIIGYGKIGKIKAKIWRQCGANVSISDITKKQIESAQTDGFSIDEPPFHTTYNFIDICTPSGTHIDVLWHLILMGSKFERVVIEKPLISNIQEKNKLYQLLDNDDSLYEKIVVNEQYYKSKMIKLLREKIKNDSIISLEITMSKNRTVDNKHGRFFDHDIGSYGIEVPHMLAILEILDQSINDIKLMKNVLYVDSNNKSNQGVHIEYVSDSGATVSINSFLGDFKISSSNKIFHNLTIDRHVFIKGKKFEYRVTLDPHPSQKRLVTELNFGTESILIRDDMLKEHISDIIKGNIAEGCKLKYAIKQSQQIMSLFNNAKIVTITKEDNHVHNS
;
A
#
# COMPACT_ATOMS: atom_id res chain seq x y z
N MET A 1 34.56 18.58 2.70
CA MET A 1 33.59 17.47 2.61
C MET A 1 33.06 17.23 4.01
N HIS A 2 31.84 17.64 4.32
CA HIS A 2 31.21 17.22 5.58
C HIS A 2 30.93 15.73 5.49
N HIS A 3 31.58 14.92 6.33
CA HIS A 3 31.13 13.55 6.58
C HIS A 3 29.73 13.64 7.17
N GLN A 4 28.72 13.44 6.32
CA GLN A 4 27.34 13.34 6.81
C GLN A 4 27.30 12.04 7.64
N LEU A 5 27.10 12.18 8.95
CA LEU A 5 26.97 11.05 9.85
C LEU A 5 25.85 10.13 9.34
N ALA A 6 26.03 8.82 9.47
CA ALA A 6 25.01 7.84 9.12
C ALA A 6 23.71 8.16 9.88
N PRO A 7 22.54 8.23 9.20
CA PRO A 7 21.30 8.63 9.85
C PRO A 7 20.87 7.58 10.88
N ASN A 8 20.40 8.04 12.04
CA ASN A 8 19.82 7.17 13.06
C ASN A 8 18.35 6.91 12.74
N VAL A 9 17.95 5.65 12.73
CA VAL A 9 16.60 5.20 12.38
C VAL A 9 16.05 4.32 13.50
N LEU A 10 14.84 4.62 13.96
CA LEU A 10 14.05 3.75 14.83
C LEU A 10 12.98 3.04 14.00
N ILE A 11 12.96 1.71 14.01
CA ILE A 11 11.83 0.94 13.48
C ILE A 11 10.91 0.56 14.64
N ILE A 12 9.63 0.93 14.57
CA ILE A 12 8.63 0.55 15.56
C ILE A 12 7.72 -0.53 14.97
N GLY A 13 7.73 -1.71 15.57
CA GLY A 13 7.06 -2.91 15.07
C GLY A 13 7.97 -3.74 14.18
N TYR A 14 8.51 -4.83 14.72
CA TYR A 14 9.44 -5.73 14.05
C TYR A 14 8.73 -6.98 13.49
N GLY A 15 7.53 -6.77 12.95
CA GLY A 15 6.80 -7.75 12.16
C GLY A 15 7.43 -7.99 10.77
N LYS A 16 6.69 -8.66 9.87
CA LYS A 16 7.21 -9.02 8.54
C LYS A 16 7.71 -7.81 7.73
N ILE A 17 6.98 -6.69 7.75
CA ILE A 17 7.38 -5.48 7.01
C ILE A 17 8.51 -4.73 7.73
N GLY A 18 8.44 -4.59 9.06
CA GLY A 18 9.51 -4.00 9.86
C GLY A 18 10.86 -4.70 9.68
N LYS A 19 10.88 -6.04 9.62
CA LYS A 19 12.10 -6.82 9.30
C LYS A 19 12.68 -6.49 7.93
N ILE A 20 11.82 -6.33 6.92
CA ILE A 20 12.25 -5.97 5.56
C ILE A 20 12.81 -4.55 5.55
N LYS A 21 12.09 -3.59 6.13
CA LYS A 21 12.49 -2.18 6.19
C LYS A 21 13.76 -1.98 6.98
N ALA A 22 13.92 -2.61 8.15
CA ALA A 22 15.15 -2.56 8.95
C ALA A 22 16.39 -2.97 8.14
N LYS A 23 16.27 -4.06 7.36
CA LYS A 23 17.34 -4.52 6.47
C LYS A 23 17.62 -3.51 5.36
N ILE A 24 16.59 -2.92 4.75
CA ILE A 24 16.74 -1.92 3.68
C ILE A 24 17.36 -0.63 4.22
N TRP A 25 16.89 -0.10 5.35
CA TRP A 25 17.48 1.06 6.02
C TRP A 25 18.97 0.86 6.31
N ARG A 26 19.34 -0.30 6.89
CA ARG A 26 20.74 -0.67 7.11
C ARG A 26 21.54 -0.75 5.81
N GLN A 27 20.97 -1.34 4.75
CA GLN A 27 21.59 -1.37 3.42
C GLN A 27 21.76 0.01 2.77
N CYS A 28 20.93 0.98 3.15
CA CYS A 28 21.05 2.37 2.76
C CYS A 28 22.02 3.18 3.64
N GLY A 29 22.74 2.53 4.57
CA GLY A 29 23.77 3.14 5.41
C GLY A 29 23.26 3.75 6.71
N ALA A 30 22.03 3.45 7.14
CA ALA A 30 21.48 3.94 8.40
C ALA A 30 21.93 3.09 9.61
N ASN A 31 22.04 3.73 10.77
CA ASN A 31 22.13 3.07 12.07
C ASN A 31 20.72 2.73 12.55
N VAL A 32 20.38 1.44 12.60
CA VAL A 32 19.01 0.99 12.84
C VAL A 32 18.84 0.42 14.24
N SER A 33 17.94 1.04 15.01
CA SER A 33 17.42 0.54 16.28
C SER A 33 15.99 0.02 16.09
N ILE A 34 15.59 -0.98 16.87
CA ILE A 34 14.28 -1.61 16.81
C ILE A 34 13.56 -1.45 18.15
N SER A 35 12.25 -1.18 18.09
CA SER A 35 11.34 -1.27 19.22
C SER A 35 10.10 -2.09 18.84
N ASP A 36 9.68 -2.98 19.73
CA ASP A 36 8.50 -3.83 19.56
C ASP A 36 7.92 -4.17 20.94
N ILE A 37 6.60 -4.29 21.04
CA ILE A 37 5.92 -4.61 22.30
C ILE A 37 6.07 -6.08 22.72
N THR A 38 6.51 -6.94 21.81
CA THR A 38 6.61 -8.38 22.04
C THR A 38 8.06 -8.82 22.22
N LYS A 39 8.32 -9.49 23.36
CA LYS A 39 9.65 -10.06 23.68
C LYS A 39 10.21 -10.92 22.53
N LYS A 40 9.34 -11.73 21.89
CA LYS A 40 9.70 -12.57 20.75
C LYS A 40 10.29 -11.78 19.58
N GLN A 41 9.73 -10.61 19.27
CA GLN A 41 10.22 -9.80 18.16
C GLN A 41 11.48 -9.02 18.53
N ILE A 42 11.60 -8.57 19.78
CA ILE A 42 12.84 -8.01 20.33
C ILE A 42 13.99 -9.02 20.25
N GLU A 43 13.79 -10.24 20.74
CA GLU A 43 14.79 -11.33 20.64
C GLU A 43 15.15 -11.65 19.17
N SER A 44 14.15 -11.63 18.28
CA SER A 44 14.39 -11.81 16.85
C SER A 44 15.21 -10.67 16.24
N ALA A 45 15.01 -9.42 16.66
CA ALA A 45 15.76 -8.27 16.18
C ALA A 45 17.22 -8.31 16.63
N GLN A 46 17.46 -8.67 17.89
CA GLN A 46 18.80 -8.90 18.42
C GLN A 46 19.54 -10.00 17.64
N THR A 47 18.85 -11.11 17.38
CA THR A 47 19.39 -12.22 16.57
C THR A 47 19.73 -11.80 15.15
N ASP A 48 18.93 -10.92 14.54
CA ASP A 48 19.19 -10.34 13.22
C ASP A 48 20.30 -9.26 13.22
N GLY A 49 20.90 -8.99 14.39
CA GLY A 49 22.02 -8.06 14.58
C GLY A 49 21.60 -6.59 14.58
N PHE A 50 20.40 -6.27 15.06
CA PHE A 50 19.94 -4.89 15.26
C PHE A 50 20.02 -4.47 16.73
N SER A 51 20.29 -3.19 16.96
CA SER A 51 20.18 -2.59 18.28
C SER A 51 18.72 -2.53 18.72
N ILE A 52 18.49 -2.62 20.02
CA ILE A 52 17.16 -2.46 20.60
C ILE A 52 17.11 -1.10 21.30
N ASP A 53 16.03 -0.37 21.11
CA ASP A 53 15.72 0.82 21.90
C ASP A 53 14.30 0.72 22.49
N GLU A 54 14.15 1.21 23.70
CA GLU A 54 12.93 1.09 24.49
C GLU A 54 12.51 2.47 25.04
N PRO A 55 11.20 2.72 25.22
CA PRO A 55 10.71 3.89 25.93
C PRO A 55 11.33 4.02 27.34
N PRO A 56 11.72 5.24 27.78
CA PRO A 56 11.72 6.48 27.02
C PRO A 56 12.90 6.58 26.04
N PHE A 57 12.59 6.92 24.78
CA PHE A 57 13.60 7.03 23.73
C PHE A 57 14.50 8.25 23.95
N HIS A 58 15.73 8.01 24.41
CA HIS A 58 16.70 9.08 24.72
C HIS A 58 17.52 9.51 23.50
N THR A 59 17.50 8.74 22.42
CA THR A 59 18.23 9.00 21.18
C THR A 59 17.47 10.01 20.31
N THR A 60 18.20 10.90 19.65
CA THR A 60 17.63 11.72 18.56
C THR A 60 17.69 10.93 17.25
N TYR A 61 16.53 10.79 16.60
CA TYR A 61 16.38 10.04 15.37
C TYR A 61 16.29 10.96 14.15
N ASN A 62 16.95 10.61 13.06
CA ASN A 62 16.66 11.26 11.77
C ASN A 62 15.31 10.77 11.25
N PHE A 63 15.04 9.46 11.40
CA PHE A 63 13.80 8.85 10.97
C PHE A 63 13.22 7.91 12.03
N ILE A 64 11.91 7.96 12.22
CA ILE A 64 11.17 6.90 12.90
C ILE A 64 10.25 6.25 11.86
N ASP A 65 10.35 4.93 11.65
CA ASP A 65 9.53 4.17 10.70
C ASP A 65 8.53 3.29 11.46
N ILE A 66 7.25 3.68 11.43
CA ILE A 66 6.14 2.99 12.09
C ILE A 66 5.62 1.88 11.17
N CYS A 67 5.91 0.65 11.59
CA CYS A 67 5.62 -0.61 10.90
C CYS A 67 4.62 -1.49 11.67
N THR A 68 3.81 -0.88 12.53
CA THR A 68 2.80 -1.57 13.36
C THR A 68 1.55 -1.93 12.55
N PRO A 69 0.56 -2.66 13.11
CA PRO A 69 -0.74 -2.86 12.46
C PRO A 69 -1.44 -1.53 12.15
N SER A 70 -2.23 -1.46 11.06
CA SER A 70 -2.78 -0.18 10.57
C SER A 70 -3.54 0.61 11.65
N GLY A 71 -4.44 -0.07 12.38
CA GLY A 71 -5.25 0.50 13.45
C GLY A 71 -4.48 1.01 14.69
N THR A 72 -3.15 1.03 14.64
CA THR A 72 -2.27 1.50 15.73
C THR A 72 -1.30 2.59 15.30
N HIS A 73 -1.24 2.93 14.00
CA HIS A 73 -0.26 3.88 13.47
C HIS A 73 -0.33 5.24 14.18
N ILE A 74 -1.54 5.80 14.27
CA ILE A 74 -1.75 7.12 14.86
C ILE A 74 -1.55 7.10 16.38
N ASP A 75 -1.90 6.02 17.05
CA ASP A 75 -1.68 5.87 18.50
C ASP A 75 -0.19 5.80 18.84
N VAL A 76 0.60 5.11 18.03
CA VAL A 76 2.07 5.08 18.17
C VAL A 76 2.66 6.47 17.92
N LEU A 77 2.26 7.16 16.85
CA LEU A 77 2.70 8.53 16.58
C LEU A 77 2.37 9.47 17.74
N TRP A 78 1.14 9.40 18.25
CA TRP A 78 0.67 10.19 19.39
C TRP A 78 1.54 9.94 20.62
N HIS A 79 1.84 8.67 20.93
CA HIS A 79 2.66 8.30 22.07
C HIS A 79 4.11 8.83 21.95
N LEU A 80 4.71 8.73 20.75
CA LEU A 80 6.06 9.27 20.50
C LEU A 80 6.13 10.77 20.79
N ILE A 81 5.13 11.52 20.33
CA ILE A 81 5.03 12.97 20.53
C ILE A 81 4.85 13.29 22.01
N LEU A 82 3.91 12.62 22.70
CA LEU A 82 3.66 12.83 24.13
C LEU A 82 4.89 12.56 25.01
N MET A 83 5.71 11.58 24.63
CA MET A 83 6.94 11.26 25.34
C MET A 83 8.09 12.23 25.07
N GLY A 84 7.91 13.20 24.15
CA GLY A 84 8.96 14.13 23.75
C GLY A 84 10.06 13.48 22.91
N SER A 85 9.75 12.41 22.17
CA SER A 85 10.71 11.75 21.28
C SER A 85 11.17 12.72 20.19
N LYS A 86 12.48 12.83 19.98
CA LYS A 86 13.06 13.76 19.00
C LYS A 86 13.29 13.07 17.66
N PHE A 87 12.64 13.57 16.62
CA PHE A 87 12.80 13.08 15.25
C PHE A 87 12.79 14.21 14.21
N GLU A 88 13.51 14.01 13.09
CA GLU A 88 13.40 14.90 11.92
C GLU A 88 12.20 14.53 11.04
N ARG A 89 11.95 13.23 10.81
CA ARG A 89 10.80 12.73 10.06
C ARG A 89 10.22 11.45 10.67
N VAL A 90 8.93 11.23 10.44
CA VAL A 90 8.25 9.95 10.70
C VAL A 90 7.79 9.37 9.38
N VAL A 91 8.09 8.10 9.15
CA VAL A 91 7.58 7.30 8.04
C VAL A 91 6.50 6.38 8.60
N ILE A 92 5.33 6.34 8.00
CA ILE A 92 4.19 5.55 8.48
C ILE A 92 3.72 4.63 7.36
N GLU A 93 3.51 3.34 7.64
CA GLU A 93 2.90 2.42 6.68
C GLU A 93 1.49 2.86 6.25
N LYS A 94 1.09 2.45 5.05
CA LYS A 94 -0.29 2.59 4.58
C LYS A 94 -1.19 1.47 5.13
N PRO A 95 -2.51 1.69 5.29
CA PRO A 95 -3.19 2.98 5.19
C PRO A 95 -2.81 3.89 6.37
N LEU A 96 -2.84 5.21 6.15
CA LEU A 96 -2.52 6.19 7.20
C LEU A 96 -3.57 6.18 8.31
N ILE A 97 -4.85 6.13 7.92
CA ILE A 97 -6.02 6.04 8.79
C ILE A 97 -7.02 5.07 8.17
N SER A 98 -7.67 4.27 9.01
CA SER A 98 -8.72 3.33 8.60
C SER A 98 -10.08 3.64 9.24
N ASN A 99 -10.13 4.45 10.30
CA ASN A 99 -11.38 4.82 10.96
C ASN A 99 -11.45 6.31 11.37
N ILE A 100 -12.64 6.74 11.81
CA ILE A 100 -12.92 8.14 12.16
C ILE A 100 -12.18 8.58 13.45
N GLN A 101 -11.93 7.65 14.37
CA GLN A 101 -11.23 7.93 15.63
C GLN A 101 -9.76 8.24 15.36
N GLU A 102 -9.10 7.45 14.51
CA GLU A 102 -7.73 7.73 14.05
C GLU A 102 -7.64 9.04 13.28
N LYS A 103 -8.61 9.32 12.41
CA LYS A 103 -8.72 10.62 11.73
C LYS A 103 -8.71 11.75 12.75
N ASN A 104 -9.62 11.72 13.72
CA ASN A 104 -9.76 12.79 14.71
C ASN A 104 -8.49 12.96 15.55
N LYS A 105 -7.85 11.86 15.95
CA LYS A 105 -6.56 11.91 16.67
C LYS A 105 -5.45 12.53 15.82
N LEU A 106 -5.36 12.18 14.54
CA LEU A 106 -4.38 12.78 13.64
C LEU A 106 -4.60 14.29 13.49
N TYR A 107 -5.85 14.74 13.30
CA TYR A 107 -6.14 16.18 13.22
C TYR A 107 -5.81 16.89 14.53
N GLN A 108 -6.09 16.31 15.68
CA GLN A 108 -5.69 16.87 16.97
C GLN A 108 -4.16 17.01 17.10
N LEU A 109 -3.36 16.08 16.58
CA LEU A 109 -1.90 16.24 16.55
C LEU A 109 -1.49 17.40 15.66
N LEU A 110 -2.12 17.53 14.49
CA LEU A 110 -1.81 18.57 13.51
C LEU A 110 -2.20 19.96 14.01
N ASP A 111 -3.36 20.10 14.66
CA ASP A 111 -3.81 21.35 15.28
C ASP A 111 -2.84 21.84 16.38
N ASN A 112 -2.09 20.92 16.99
CA ASN A 112 -1.10 21.24 18.03
C ASN A 112 0.32 21.49 17.45
N ASP A 113 0.66 20.93 16.29
CA ASP A 113 1.94 21.12 15.62
C ASP A 113 1.81 21.00 14.09
N ASP A 114 1.60 22.14 13.42
CA ASP A 114 1.51 22.23 11.96
C ASP A 114 2.78 21.74 11.24
N SER A 115 3.94 21.74 11.90
CA SER A 115 5.18 21.26 11.27
C SER A 115 5.15 19.77 10.94
N LEU A 116 4.22 19.01 11.56
CA LEU A 116 4.01 17.59 11.28
C LEU A 116 3.59 17.32 9.83
N TYR A 117 2.95 18.28 9.14
CA TYR A 117 2.62 18.13 7.71
C TYR A 117 3.85 17.87 6.84
N GLU A 118 5.00 18.47 7.17
CA GLU A 118 6.25 18.32 6.44
C GLU A 118 7.13 17.17 6.98
N LYS A 119 6.90 16.76 8.24
CA LYS A 119 7.67 15.70 8.90
C LYS A 119 7.13 14.30 8.65
N ILE A 120 5.82 14.15 8.44
CA ILE A 120 5.18 12.84 8.27
C ILE A 120 5.15 12.45 6.80
N VAL A 121 5.68 11.27 6.51
CA VAL A 121 5.70 10.62 5.18
C VAL A 121 4.95 9.30 5.27
N VAL A 122 4.03 9.05 4.34
CA VAL A 122 3.32 7.78 4.25
C VAL A 122 4.00 6.88 3.22
N ASN A 123 4.31 5.66 3.64
CA ASN A 123 4.95 4.66 2.80
C ASN A 123 3.95 4.04 1.83
N GLU A 124 3.76 4.71 0.70
CA GLU A 124 3.11 4.17 -0.49
C GLU A 124 4.16 3.99 -1.60
N GLN A 125 4.85 2.85 -1.55
CA GLN A 125 6.01 2.57 -2.40
C GLN A 125 5.66 2.54 -3.90
N TYR A 126 4.41 2.35 -4.30
CA TYR A 126 4.05 2.27 -5.74
C TYR A 126 4.29 3.57 -6.49
N TYR A 127 4.32 4.74 -5.83
CA TYR A 127 4.77 5.99 -6.44
C TYR A 127 6.22 5.94 -6.98
N LYS A 128 6.99 4.92 -6.59
CA LYS A 128 8.36 4.67 -7.06
C LYS A 128 8.44 3.60 -8.14
N SER A 129 7.33 3.02 -8.60
CA SER A 129 7.35 2.04 -9.70
C SER A 129 7.94 2.64 -10.96
N LYS A 130 9.10 2.11 -11.38
CA LYS A 130 9.75 2.47 -12.63
C LYS A 130 8.94 1.97 -13.83
N MET A 131 8.27 0.83 -13.68
CA MET A 131 7.54 0.22 -14.78
C MET A 131 6.24 0.95 -15.09
N ILE A 132 5.51 1.39 -14.06
CA ILE A 132 4.30 2.20 -14.25
C ILE A 132 4.65 3.57 -14.83
N LYS A 133 5.78 4.18 -14.43
CA LYS A 133 6.28 5.41 -15.06
C LYS A 133 6.65 5.21 -16.53
N LEU A 134 7.28 4.09 -16.87
CA LEU A 134 7.56 3.74 -18.27
C LEU A 134 6.28 3.54 -19.08
N LEU A 135 5.27 2.89 -18.48
CA LEU A 135 3.96 2.74 -19.10
C LEU A 135 3.31 4.12 -19.36
N ARG A 136 3.32 5.02 -18.36
CA ARG A 136 2.81 6.38 -18.49
C ARG A 136 3.41 7.11 -19.69
N GLU A 137 4.74 7.10 -19.82
CA GLU A 137 5.41 7.76 -20.95
C GLU A 137 5.04 7.13 -22.30
N LYS A 138 4.81 5.81 -22.34
CA LYS A 138 4.38 5.11 -23.56
C LYS A 138 2.97 5.49 -24.02
N ILE A 139 2.04 5.74 -23.09
CA ILE A 139 0.64 6.03 -23.39
C ILE A 139 0.30 7.52 -23.38
N LYS A 140 1.28 8.39 -23.11
CA LYS A 140 1.08 9.82 -22.81
C LYS A 140 0.24 10.58 -23.84
N ASN A 141 0.32 10.19 -25.11
CA ASN A 141 -0.37 10.86 -26.22
C ASN A 141 -1.55 10.04 -26.76
N ASP A 142 -1.88 8.92 -26.12
CA ASP A 142 -2.90 8.01 -26.61
C ASP A 142 -4.19 8.10 -25.80
N SER A 143 -5.32 7.95 -26.49
CA SER A 143 -6.62 7.85 -25.81
C SER A 143 -6.81 6.43 -25.26
N ILE A 144 -7.01 6.36 -23.94
CA ILE A 144 -7.34 5.14 -23.22
C ILE A 144 -8.83 4.82 -23.39
N ILE A 145 -9.15 3.57 -23.69
CA ILE A 145 -10.51 3.03 -23.75
C ILE A 145 -10.84 2.31 -22.44
N SER A 146 -9.91 1.51 -21.93
CA SER A 146 -10.08 0.80 -20.68
C SER A 146 -8.76 0.61 -19.95
N LEU A 147 -8.81 0.70 -18.63
CA LEU A 147 -7.71 0.44 -17.72
C LEU A 147 -8.21 -0.51 -16.62
N GLU A 148 -7.53 -1.63 -16.43
CA GLU A 148 -7.77 -2.58 -15.35
C GLU A 148 -6.54 -2.67 -14.46
N ILE A 149 -6.73 -2.58 -13.15
CA ILE A 149 -5.70 -2.89 -12.16
C ILE A 149 -6.19 -4.05 -11.32
N THR A 150 -5.45 -5.15 -11.34
CA THR A 150 -5.72 -6.32 -10.52
C THR A 150 -4.57 -6.53 -9.55
N MET A 151 -4.87 -6.63 -8.26
CA MET A 151 -3.94 -7.03 -7.20
C MET A 151 -4.57 -8.12 -6.34
N SER A 152 -4.40 -9.36 -6.76
CA SER A 152 -5.01 -10.52 -6.11
C SER A 152 -3.98 -11.52 -5.61
N LYS A 153 -4.17 -12.00 -4.39
CA LYS A 153 -3.39 -13.08 -3.79
C LYS A 153 -4.20 -13.70 -2.66
N ASN A 154 -4.37 -15.02 -2.68
CA ASN A 154 -4.94 -15.72 -1.54
C ASN A 154 -4.07 -15.56 -0.28
N ARG A 155 -4.63 -14.87 0.72
CA ARG A 155 -4.01 -14.60 2.03
C ARG A 155 -4.61 -15.46 3.14
N THR A 156 -5.56 -16.34 2.87
CA THR A 156 -6.25 -17.11 3.93
C THR A 156 -5.28 -17.89 4.82
N VAL A 157 -4.26 -18.52 4.23
CA VAL A 157 -3.19 -19.21 4.97
C VAL A 157 -2.30 -18.21 5.72
N ASP A 158 -1.90 -17.11 5.09
CA ASP A 158 -1.09 -16.07 5.74
C ASP A 158 -1.82 -15.52 6.99
N ASN A 159 -3.12 -15.23 6.88
CA ASN A 159 -3.95 -14.65 7.93
C ASN A 159 -4.14 -15.62 9.10
N LYS A 160 -4.33 -16.92 8.83
CA LYS A 160 -4.36 -17.97 9.87
C LYS A 160 -3.07 -18.03 10.69
N HIS A 161 -1.95 -17.63 10.11
CA HIS A 161 -0.65 -17.56 10.80
C HIS A 161 -0.36 -16.17 11.39
N GLY A 162 -1.39 -15.36 11.63
CA GLY A 162 -1.27 -14.06 12.29
C GLY A 162 -0.78 -12.94 11.38
N ARG A 163 -0.87 -13.10 10.05
CA ARG A 163 -0.69 -11.94 9.16
C ARG A 163 -1.80 -10.93 9.43
N PHE A 164 -1.38 -9.66 9.48
CA PHE A 164 -2.27 -8.51 9.60
C PHE A 164 -3.41 -8.53 8.57
N PHE A 165 -4.61 -8.24 9.07
CA PHE A 165 -5.84 -7.94 8.33
C PHE A 165 -6.37 -6.61 8.87
N ASP A 166 -6.82 -5.72 7.98
CA ASP A 166 -7.42 -4.45 8.40
C ASP A 166 -8.85 -4.71 8.87
N HIS A 167 -9.10 -4.55 10.17
CA HIS A 167 -10.40 -4.86 10.76
C HIS A 167 -11.44 -3.76 10.53
N ASP A 168 -11.02 -2.55 10.15
CA ASP A 168 -11.90 -1.40 9.99
C ASP A 168 -12.41 -1.29 8.54
N ILE A 169 -11.52 -1.47 7.55
CA ILE A 169 -11.83 -1.33 6.12
C ILE A 169 -11.47 -2.56 5.27
N GLY A 170 -11.00 -3.65 5.89
CA GLY A 170 -10.82 -4.94 5.22
C GLY A 170 -9.89 -4.87 4.01
N SER A 171 -10.31 -5.50 2.91
CA SER A 171 -9.56 -5.50 1.64
C SER A 171 -9.29 -4.09 1.09
N TYR A 172 -10.09 -3.07 1.42
CA TYR A 172 -9.85 -1.69 0.99
C TYR A 172 -8.58 -1.10 1.62
N GLY A 173 -8.19 -1.51 2.83
CA GLY A 173 -6.97 -1.01 3.48
C GLY A 173 -5.68 -1.65 2.94
N ILE A 174 -5.78 -2.76 2.20
CA ILE A 174 -4.62 -3.60 1.90
C ILE A 174 -4.05 -3.29 0.50
N GLU A 175 -4.75 -3.60 -0.59
CA GLU A 175 -4.20 -3.42 -1.94
C GLU A 175 -4.76 -2.18 -2.66
N VAL A 176 -5.93 -1.66 -2.26
CA VAL A 176 -6.52 -0.47 -2.91
C VAL A 176 -5.63 0.78 -2.85
N PRO A 177 -4.90 1.10 -1.75
CA PRO A 177 -3.99 2.25 -1.74
C PRO A 177 -2.94 2.19 -2.86
N HIS A 178 -2.38 0.99 -3.10
CA HIS A 178 -1.41 0.75 -4.16
C HIS A 178 -2.00 0.98 -5.54
N MET A 179 -3.25 0.52 -5.76
CA MET A 179 -3.94 0.68 -7.04
C MET A 179 -4.31 2.14 -7.31
N LEU A 180 -4.69 2.91 -6.28
CA LEU A 180 -4.89 4.35 -6.40
C LEU A 180 -3.60 5.09 -6.73
N ALA A 181 -2.47 4.73 -6.09
CA ALA A 181 -1.18 5.31 -6.42
C ALA A 181 -0.77 5.04 -7.88
N ILE A 182 -1.05 3.84 -8.41
CA ILE A 182 -0.84 3.53 -9.84
C ILE A 182 -1.68 4.43 -10.74
N LEU A 183 -2.97 4.60 -10.42
CA LEU A 183 -3.86 5.48 -11.20
C LEU A 183 -3.38 6.92 -11.22
N GLU A 184 -2.90 7.43 -10.09
CA GLU A 184 -2.31 8.77 -10.01
C GLU A 184 -1.05 8.90 -10.89
N ILE A 185 -0.16 7.90 -10.91
CA ILE A 185 1.02 7.92 -11.79
C ILE A 185 0.61 7.92 -13.27
N LEU A 186 -0.48 7.24 -13.62
CA LEU A 186 -0.99 7.15 -14.99
C LEU A 186 -1.86 8.35 -15.40
N ASP A 187 -1.93 9.40 -14.57
CA ASP A 187 -2.80 10.56 -14.76
C ASP A 187 -4.29 10.18 -14.92
N GLN A 188 -4.72 9.07 -14.31
CA GLN A 188 -6.10 8.55 -14.31
C GLN A 188 -6.71 8.67 -12.91
N SER A 189 -6.51 9.82 -12.24
CA SER A 189 -7.00 10.03 -10.88
C SER A 189 -8.52 9.84 -10.80
N ILE A 190 -8.98 9.12 -9.77
CA ILE A 190 -10.40 8.79 -9.63
C ILE A 190 -11.27 9.95 -9.09
N ASN A 191 -10.70 11.13 -8.85
CA ASN A 191 -11.44 12.27 -8.29
C ASN A 191 -12.46 12.86 -9.27
N ASP A 192 -12.20 12.72 -10.58
CA ASP A 192 -12.98 13.37 -11.64
C ASP A 192 -13.66 12.36 -12.57
N ILE A 193 -13.82 11.11 -12.12
CA ILE A 193 -14.48 10.04 -12.89
C ILE A 193 -15.67 9.49 -12.11
N LYS A 194 -16.72 9.11 -12.85
CA LYS A 194 -17.98 8.66 -12.27
C LYS A 194 -17.84 7.24 -11.73
N LEU A 195 -18.12 7.06 -10.44
CA LEU A 195 -18.22 5.72 -9.82
C LEU A 195 -19.47 4.98 -10.36
N MET A 196 -19.25 3.81 -10.96
CA MET A 196 -20.30 2.97 -11.54
C MET A 196 -20.61 1.75 -10.69
N LYS A 197 -19.59 1.10 -10.14
CA LYS A 197 -19.73 -0.04 -9.23
C LYS A 197 -18.72 0.04 -8.11
N ASN A 198 -19.14 -0.40 -6.94
CA ASN A 198 -18.33 -0.47 -5.74
C ASN A 198 -18.82 -1.65 -4.90
N VAL A 199 -18.18 -2.81 -5.03
CA VAL A 199 -18.67 -4.07 -4.47
C VAL A 199 -17.63 -4.65 -3.54
N LEU A 200 -18.06 -4.95 -2.32
CA LEU A 200 -17.30 -5.72 -1.34
C LEU A 200 -17.87 -7.12 -1.27
N TYR A 201 -17.09 -8.10 -1.73
CA TYR A 201 -17.38 -9.51 -1.64
C TYR A 201 -16.85 -10.07 -0.33
N VAL A 202 -17.70 -10.77 0.43
CA VAL A 202 -17.34 -11.33 1.74
C VAL A 202 -17.82 -12.77 1.83
N ASP A 203 -16.92 -13.69 2.17
CA ASP A 203 -17.31 -15.07 2.51
C ASP A 203 -18.18 -15.08 3.78
N SER A 204 -19.31 -15.79 3.71
CA SER A 204 -20.28 -15.90 4.81
C SER A 204 -19.70 -16.50 6.09
N ASN A 205 -18.70 -17.37 5.97
CA ASN A 205 -18.08 -18.12 7.07
C ASN A 205 -16.73 -17.54 7.49
N ASN A 206 -16.12 -16.65 6.68
CA ASN A 206 -14.83 -16.05 6.99
C ASN A 206 -14.77 -14.58 6.57
N LYS A 207 -15.00 -13.68 7.53
CA LYS A 207 -14.96 -12.22 7.30
C LYS A 207 -13.62 -11.69 6.77
N SER A 208 -12.52 -12.45 6.90
CA SER A 208 -11.20 -12.07 6.33
C SER A 208 -10.99 -12.56 4.90
N ASN A 209 -11.87 -13.42 4.40
CA ASN A 209 -11.90 -13.92 3.03
C ASN A 209 -12.74 -12.94 2.17
N GLN A 210 -12.07 -11.93 1.63
CA GLN A 210 -12.73 -10.78 0.99
C GLN A 210 -12.19 -10.48 -0.42
N GLY A 211 -13.03 -9.85 -1.23
CA GLY A 211 -12.71 -9.31 -2.54
C GLY A 211 -13.32 -7.92 -2.75
N VAL A 212 -12.66 -7.07 -3.52
CA VAL A 212 -13.14 -5.73 -3.87
C VAL A 212 -13.14 -5.60 -5.38
N HIS A 213 -14.25 -5.10 -5.91
CA HIS A 213 -14.38 -4.69 -7.31
C HIS A 213 -14.92 -3.27 -7.37
N ILE A 214 -14.19 -2.39 -8.04
CA ILE A 214 -14.59 -1.00 -8.24
C ILE A 214 -14.52 -0.69 -9.73
N GLU A 215 -15.55 -0.05 -10.26
CA GLU A 215 -15.63 0.35 -11.68
C GLU A 215 -15.97 1.83 -11.76
N TYR A 216 -15.21 2.56 -12.57
CA TYR A 216 -15.44 3.96 -12.89
C TYR A 216 -15.54 4.16 -14.39
N VAL A 217 -16.18 5.25 -14.79
CA VAL A 217 -16.25 5.72 -16.18
C VAL A 217 -15.87 7.20 -16.22
N SER A 218 -14.91 7.56 -17.06
CA SER A 218 -14.55 8.96 -17.31
C SER A 218 -15.57 9.64 -18.23
N ASP A 219 -15.53 10.97 -18.30
CA ASP A 219 -16.37 11.75 -19.23
C ASP A 219 -16.12 11.40 -20.71
N SER A 220 -14.92 10.93 -21.04
CA SER A 220 -14.59 10.44 -22.38
C SER A 220 -15.11 9.03 -22.67
N GLY A 221 -15.78 8.39 -21.72
CA GLY A 221 -16.28 7.02 -21.80
C GLY A 221 -15.22 5.95 -21.55
N ALA A 222 -14.04 6.31 -21.06
CA ALA A 222 -13.01 5.32 -20.71
C ALA A 222 -13.38 4.62 -19.41
N THR A 223 -13.21 3.29 -19.35
CA THR A 223 -13.50 2.51 -18.15
C THR A 223 -12.25 2.31 -17.30
N VAL A 224 -12.38 2.41 -15.98
CA VAL A 224 -11.33 2.07 -15.02
C VAL A 224 -11.87 1.02 -14.06
N SER A 225 -11.24 -0.16 -14.02
CA SER A 225 -11.59 -1.23 -13.10
C SER A 225 -10.47 -1.53 -12.11
N ILE A 226 -10.85 -1.74 -10.85
CA ILE A 226 -9.95 -2.10 -9.74
C ILE A 226 -10.44 -3.41 -9.16
N ASN A 227 -9.57 -4.43 -9.14
CA ASN A 227 -9.87 -5.76 -8.64
C ASN A 227 -8.85 -6.17 -7.56
N SER A 228 -9.31 -6.42 -6.33
CA SER A 228 -8.46 -6.93 -5.26
C SER A 228 -9.12 -8.09 -4.55
N PHE A 229 -8.62 -9.30 -4.78
CA PHE A 229 -9.09 -10.50 -4.10
C PHE A 229 -7.99 -11.06 -3.19
N LEU A 230 -8.24 -10.96 -1.88
CA LEU A 230 -7.33 -11.45 -0.82
C LEU A 230 -7.75 -12.81 -0.27
N GLY A 231 -8.89 -13.29 -0.75
CA GLY A 231 -9.50 -14.55 -0.42
C GLY A 231 -9.04 -15.76 -1.22
N ASP A 232 -9.69 -16.91 -0.99
CA ASP A 232 -9.54 -18.11 -1.81
C ASP A 232 -10.44 -18.11 -3.07
N PHE A 233 -11.20 -17.04 -3.29
CA PHE A 233 -12.03 -16.83 -4.47
C PHE A 233 -11.65 -15.55 -5.24
N LYS A 234 -12.07 -15.49 -6.52
CA LYS A 234 -12.11 -14.31 -7.39
C LYS A 234 -13.45 -14.27 -8.11
N ILE A 235 -13.83 -13.09 -8.60
CA ILE A 235 -15.03 -12.90 -9.43
C ILE A 235 -14.63 -12.30 -10.77
N SER A 236 -15.11 -12.88 -11.87
CA SER A 236 -14.94 -12.31 -13.20
C SER A 236 -15.92 -11.17 -13.47
N SER A 237 -15.67 -10.44 -14.56
CA SER A 237 -16.61 -9.48 -15.13
C SER A 237 -17.99 -10.06 -15.48
N SER A 238 -18.08 -11.38 -15.70
CA SER A 238 -19.34 -12.10 -15.93
C SER A 238 -20.00 -12.61 -14.64
N ASN A 239 -19.59 -12.09 -13.47
CA ASN A 239 -20.04 -12.51 -12.14
C ASN A 239 -19.81 -13.99 -11.81
N LYS A 240 -18.90 -14.67 -12.51
CA LYS A 240 -18.57 -16.07 -12.22
C LYS A 240 -17.51 -16.14 -11.12
N ILE A 241 -17.69 -17.06 -10.19
CA ILE A 241 -16.76 -17.28 -9.07
C ILE A 241 -15.68 -18.30 -9.50
N PHE A 242 -14.43 -18.00 -9.17
CA PHE A 242 -13.26 -18.84 -9.47
C PHE A 242 -12.40 -19.00 -8.23
N HIS A 243 -11.61 -20.08 -8.17
CA HIS A 243 -10.59 -20.23 -7.13
C HIS A 243 -9.41 -19.27 -7.35
N ASN A 244 -9.01 -18.57 -6.29
CA ASN A 244 -7.83 -17.70 -6.25
C ASN A 244 -6.56 -18.51 -5.95
N LEU A 245 -6.13 -19.33 -6.90
CA LEU A 245 -5.00 -20.26 -6.70
C LEU A 245 -3.64 -19.61 -6.95
N THR A 246 -3.59 -18.60 -7.83
CA THR A 246 -2.34 -17.97 -8.27
C THR A 246 -2.33 -16.48 -7.91
N ILE A 247 -1.14 -15.98 -7.60
CA ILE A 247 -0.93 -14.55 -7.44
C ILE A 247 -1.11 -13.90 -8.81
N ASP A 248 -1.90 -12.83 -8.84
CA ASP A 248 -2.23 -12.10 -10.05
C ASP A 248 -2.14 -10.61 -9.74
N ARG A 249 -1.08 -9.99 -10.23
CA ARG A 249 -0.83 -8.56 -10.05
C ARG A 249 -0.48 -7.95 -11.37
N HIS A 250 -1.39 -7.15 -11.93
CA HIS A 250 -1.16 -6.54 -13.21
C HIS A 250 -1.90 -5.22 -13.38
N VAL A 251 -1.41 -4.43 -14.32
CA VAL A 251 -2.13 -3.32 -14.94
C VAL A 251 -2.33 -3.69 -16.40
N PHE A 252 -3.57 -3.73 -16.86
CA PHE A 252 -3.90 -3.89 -18.26
C PHE A 252 -4.49 -2.59 -18.78
N ILE A 253 -4.01 -2.12 -19.92
CA ILE A 253 -4.50 -0.89 -20.53
C ILE A 253 -4.69 -1.08 -22.02
N LYS A 254 -5.82 -0.58 -22.50
CA LYS A 254 -6.23 -0.67 -23.90
C LYS A 254 -6.60 0.71 -24.40
N GLY A 255 -6.08 1.05 -25.57
CA GLY A 255 -6.58 2.15 -26.38
C GLY A 255 -6.97 1.68 -27.77
N LYS A 256 -7.18 2.63 -28.69
CA LYS A 256 -7.66 2.31 -30.05
C LYS A 256 -6.68 1.46 -30.86
N LYS A 257 -5.38 1.59 -30.60
CA LYS A 257 -4.30 0.99 -31.41
C LYS A 257 -3.29 0.19 -30.59
N PHE A 258 -3.53 0.02 -29.29
CA PHE A 258 -2.59 -0.63 -28.40
C PHE A 258 -3.30 -1.37 -27.28
N GLU A 259 -2.67 -2.46 -26.82
CA GLU A 259 -3.03 -3.21 -25.63
C GLU A 259 -1.72 -3.53 -24.90
N TYR A 260 -1.55 -2.96 -23.71
CA TYR A 260 -0.35 -3.13 -22.90
C TYR A 260 -0.70 -3.81 -21.57
N ARG A 261 0.21 -4.65 -21.09
CA ARG A 261 0.07 -5.32 -19.80
C ARG A 261 1.35 -5.19 -18.99
N VAL A 262 1.25 -4.55 -17.83
CA VAL A 262 2.30 -4.59 -16.80
C VAL A 262 2.01 -5.73 -15.85
N THR A 263 2.93 -6.69 -15.71
CA THR A 263 2.91 -7.69 -14.64
C THR A 263 3.80 -7.21 -13.50
N LEU A 264 3.21 -7.02 -12.33
CA LEU A 264 3.85 -6.42 -11.15
C LEU A 264 4.47 -7.48 -10.23
N ASP A 265 5.32 -7.07 -9.28
CA ASP A 265 5.87 -7.97 -8.27
C ASP A 265 4.80 -8.41 -7.24
N PRO A 266 4.76 -9.71 -6.86
CA PRO A 266 5.56 -10.81 -7.41
C PRO A 266 5.08 -11.28 -8.78
N HIS A 267 6.02 -11.33 -9.73
CA HIS A 267 5.80 -11.89 -11.06
C HIS A 267 5.64 -13.42 -10.98
N PRO A 268 4.71 -14.05 -11.73
CA PRO A 268 4.48 -15.50 -11.67
C PRO A 268 5.67 -16.34 -12.15
N SER A 269 6.47 -15.81 -13.09
CA SER A 269 7.59 -16.52 -13.72
C SER A 269 8.97 -15.87 -13.54
N GLN A 270 9.06 -14.73 -12.85
CA GLN A 270 10.32 -14.00 -12.69
C GLN A 270 10.74 -13.94 -11.21
N LYS A 271 12.01 -13.61 -10.97
CA LYS A 271 12.53 -13.41 -9.62
C LYS A 271 11.82 -12.23 -8.94
N ARG A 272 11.85 -12.20 -7.61
CA ARG A 272 11.31 -11.07 -6.83
C ARG A 272 11.89 -9.74 -7.30
N LEU A 273 11.06 -8.70 -7.20
CA LEU A 273 11.37 -7.32 -7.57
C LEU A 273 11.57 -7.14 -9.08
N VAL A 274 11.13 -8.09 -9.91
CA VAL A 274 11.10 -7.93 -11.37
C VAL A 274 9.66 -7.69 -11.80
N THR A 275 9.49 -6.70 -12.67
CA THR A 275 8.21 -6.38 -13.32
C THR A 275 8.39 -6.42 -14.83
N GLU A 276 7.34 -6.79 -15.54
CA GLU A 276 7.33 -6.90 -17.00
C GLU A 276 6.30 -5.96 -17.60
N LEU A 277 6.62 -5.28 -18.69
CA LEU A 277 5.66 -4.59 -19.55
C LEU A 277 5.62 -5.29 -20.91
N ASN A 278 4.48 -5.88 -21.23
CA ASN A 278 4.18 -6.50 -22.52
C ASN A 278 3.41 -5.51 -23.39
N PHE A 279 3.80 -5.38 -24.66
CA PHE A 279 3.21 -4.43 -25.61
C PHE A 279 3.08 -4.99 -27.02
N GLY A 280 2.35 -6.10 -27.12
CA GLY A 280 2.21 -6.89 -28.35
C GLY A 280 3.17 -8.07 -28.33
N THR A 281 4.03 -8.17 -29.33
CA THR A 281 5.04 -9.24 -29.45
C THR A 281 6.32 -8.96 -28.68
N GLU A 282 6.45 -7.78 -28.09
CA GLU A 282 7.63 -7.33 -27.35
C GLU A 282 7.33 -7.19 -25.86
N SER A 283 8.36 -7.40 -25.03
CA SER A 283 8.30 -7.14 -23.60
C SER A 283 9.58 -6.48 -23.08
N ILE A 284 9.42 -5.70 -22.00
CA ILE A 284 10.52 -5.08 -21.26
C ILE A 284 10.46 -5.60 -19.82
N LEU A 285 11.58 -6.11 -19.33
CA LEU A 285 11.75 -6.54 -17.94
C LEU A 285 12.65 -5.54 -17.23
N ILE A 286 12.23 -5.07 -16.05
CA ILE A 286 13.08 -4.25 -15.19
C ILE A 286 13.05 -4.76 -13.76
N ARG A 287 14.13 -4.49 -13.02
CA ARG A 287 14.12 -4.60 -11.56
C ARG A 287 13.48 -3.35 -10.97
N ASP A 288 12.35 -3.52 -10.30
CA ASP A 288 11.52 -2.47 -9.71
C ASP A 288 11.44 -2.63 -8.17
N ASP A 289 12.56 -2.35 -7.50
CA ASP A 289 12.69 -2.43 -6.03
C ASP A 289 12.10 -1.19 -5.34
N MET A 290 10.79 -1.03 -5.49
CA MET A 290 10.04 0.17 -5.09
C MET A 290 10.27 0.60 -3.64
N LEU A 291 10.34 -0.38 -2.71
CA LEU A 291 10.54 -0.09 -1.29
C LEU A 291 11.94 0.46 -1.00
N LYS A 292 12.97 -0.13 -1.61
CA LYS A 292 14.35 0.34 -1.45
C LYS A 292 14.54 1.73 -2.05
N GLU A 293 13.99 1.96 -3.25
CA GLU A 293 14.03 3.28 -3.88
C GLU A 293 13.29 4.32 -3.02
N HIS A 294 12.13 3.96 -2.47
CA HIS A 294 11.37 4.85 -1.57
C HIS A 294 12.17 5.24 -0.33
N ILE A 295 12.78 4.28 0.36
CA ILE A 295 13.63 4.55 1.55
C ILE A 295 14.86 5.38 1.17
N SER A 296 15.52 5.08 0.04
CA SER A 296 16.65 5.88 -0.42
C SER A 296 16.26 7.33 -0.71
N ASP A 297 15.08 7.55 -1.27
CA ASP A 297 14.56 8.88 -1.56
C ASP A 297 14.19 9.65 -0.30
N ILE A 298 13.64 8.99 0.72
CA ILE A 298 13.37 9.62 2.03
C ILE A 298 14.66 10.16 2.65
N ILE A 299 15.75 9.37 2.63
CA ILE A 299 17.07 9.80 3.14
C ILE A 299 17.56 11.06 2.40
N LYS A 300 17.34 11.11 1.09
CA LYS A 300 17.76 12.24 0.23
C LYS A 300 16.80 13.43 0.28
N GLY A 301 15.65 13.31 0.93
CA GLY A 301 14.59 14.33 0.93
C GLY A 301 13.75 14.39 -0.36
N ASN A 302 13.84 13.39 -1.25
CA ASN A 302 13.12 13.32 -2.53
C ASN A 302 11.77 12.58 -2.41
N ILE A 303 10.92 13.07 -1.50
CA ILE A 303 9.63 12.45 -1.19
C ILE A 303 8.66 12.66 -2.36
N ALA A 304 8.01 11.59 -2.82
CA ALA A 304 6.98 11.70 -3.85
C ALA A 304 5.76 12.43 -3.30
N GLU A 305 5.09 13.24 -4.13
CA GLU A 305 3.97 14.08 -3.69
C GLU A 305 2.85 13.26 -3.02
N GLY A 306 2.48 12.13 -3.62
CA GLY A 306 1.47 11.22 -3.07
C GLY A 306 1.85 10.53 -1.75
N CYS A 307 3.12 10.61 -1.32
CA CYS A 307 3.58 10.14 -0.02
C CYS A 307 3.56 11.23 1.06
N LYS A 308 3.31 12.49 0.71
CA LYS A 308 3.21 13.58 1.70
C LYS A 308 1.89 13.47 2.46
N LEU A 309 1.90 13.91 3.72
CA LEU A 309 0.76 13.75 4.63
C LEU A 309 -0.56 14.27 4.05
N LYS A 310 -0.56 15.47 3.45
CA LYS A 310 -1.77 16.09 2.87
C LYS A 310 -2.43 15.19 1.82
N TYR A 311 -1.64 14.57 0.95
CA TYR A 311 -2.14 13.66 -0.08
C TYR A 311 -2.59 12.33 0.51
N ALA A 312 -1.81 11.78 1.44
CA ALA A 312 -2.16 10.53 2.09
C ALA A 312 -3.47 10.64 2.90
N ILE A 313 -3.73 11.76 3.58
CA ILE A 313 -5.02 12.03 4.24
C ILE A 313 -6.17 11.98 3.23
N LYS A 314 -6.04 12.65 2.09
CA LYS A 314 -7.07 12.64 1.03
C LYS A 314 -7.31 11.21 0.53
N GLN A 315 -6.24 10.47 0.25
CA GLN A 315 -6.33 9.09 -0.22
C GLN A 315 -7.01 8.18 0.82
N SER A 316 -6.63 8.24 2.10
CA SER A 316 -7.27 7.44 3.13
C SER A 316 -8.75 7.81 3.33
N GLN A 317 -9.10 9.09 3.26
CA GLN A 317 -10.51 9.52 3.30
C GLN A 317 -11.32 9.00 2.12
N GLN A 318 -10.73 8.98 0.93
CA GLN A 318 -11.36 8.42 -0.26
C GLN A 318 -11.58 6.91 -0.12
N ILE A 319 -10.61 6.18 0.41
CA ILE A 319 -10.72 4.73 0.66
C ILE A 319 -11.81 4.44 1.69
N MET A 320 -11.85 5.20 2.80
CA MET A 320 -12.92 5.07 3.80
C MET A 320 -14.30 5.37 3.18
N SER A 321 -14.39 6.38 2.32
CA SER A 321 -15.64 6.69 1.61
C SER A 321 -16.07 5.56 0.68
N LEU A 322 -15.14 4.95 -0.06
CA LEU A 322 -15.41 3.78 -0.89
C LEU A 322 -15.89 2.61 -0.03
N PHE A 323 -15.22 2.30 1.08
CA PHE A 323 -15.65 1.24 1.97
C PHE A 323 -17.07 1.46 2.52
N ASN A 324 -17.36 2.67 3.01
CA ASN A 324 -18.67 3.02 3.59
C ASN A 324 -19.82 2.97 2.57
N ASN A 325 -19.52 3.18 1.29
CA ASN A 325 -20.51 3.17 0.20
C ASN A 325 -20.47 1.86 -0.62
N ALA A 326 -19.81 0.82 -0.12
CA ALA A 326 -19.71 -0.45 -0.83
C ALA A 326 -21.02 -1.23 -0.77
N LYS A 327 -21.46 -1.75 -1.92
CA LYS A 327 -22.47 -2.80 -1.95
C LYS A 327 -21.84 -4.09 -1.43
N ILE A 328 -22.30 -4.57 -0.27
CA ILE A 328 -21.81 -5.81 0.30
C ILE A 328 -22.54 -6.98 -0.34
N VAL A 329 -21.78 -7.92 -0.88
CA VAL A 329 -22.26 -9.18 -1.44
C VAL A 329 -21.65 -10.33 -0.64
N THR A 330 -22.52 -11.10 0.00
CA THR A 330 -22.11 -12.31 0.72
C THR A 330 -21.95 -13.46 -0.26
N ILE A 331 -20.87 -14.22 -0.14
CA ILE A 331 -20.55 -15.40 -0.96
C ILE A 331 -20.50 -16.64 -0.08
N THR A 332 -21.03 -17.74 -0.59
CA THR A 332 -20.95 -19.08 -0.02
C THR A 332 -20.07 -19.98 -0.90
N LYS A 333 -19.60 -21.11 -0.38
CA LYS A 333 -18.71 -22.01 -1.13
C LYS A 333 -19.42 -22.74 -2.27
N GLU A 334 -20.74 -22.80 -2.18
CA GLU A 334 -21.65 -23.43 -3.13
C GLU A 334 -21.97 -22.49 -4.31
N ASP A 335 -21.69 -21.19 -4.19
CA ASP A 335 -21.97 -20.22 -5.23
C ASP A 335 -21.03 -20.39 -6.43
N ASN A 336 -21.63 -20.57 -7.61
CA ASN A 336 -20.91 -20.56 -8.88
C ASN A 336 -20.97 -19.18 -9.56
N HIS A 337 -21.95 -18.37 -9.19
CA HIS A 337 -22.17 -17.03 -9.72
C HIS A 337 -22.64 -16.08 -8.61
N VAL A 338 -22.27 -14.81 -8.73
CA VAL A 338 -22.88 -13.75 -7.93
C VAL A 338 -24.16 -13.30 -8.60
N HIS A 339 -25.28 -13.48 -7.90
CA HIS A 339 -26.55 -12.89 -8.29
C HIS A 339 -26.62 -11.47 -7.70
N ASN A 340 -26.57 -10.47 -8.58
CA ASN A 340 -26.82 -9.08 -8.17
C ASN A 340 -28.29 -8.96 -7.78
N SER A 341 -28.59 -8.98 -6.49
CA SER A 341 -29.87 -8.52 -5.94
C SER A 341 -30.00 -7.00 -5.98
#